data_AF-A0A164PEV1-F1
#
_entry.id   AF-A0A164PEV1-F1
#
_cell.length_a   1.000
_cell.length_b   1.000
_cell.length_c   1.000
_cell.angle_alpha   90.00
_cell.angle_beta   90.00
_cell.angle_gamma   90.00
#
_symmetry.space_group_name_H-M   'P 1'
#
loop_
_entity.id
_entity.type
_entity.pdbx_description
1 polymer ?
#
loop_
_entity_poly.entity_id
_entity_poly.type
_entity_poly.pdbx_seq_one_letter_code
_entity_poly.pdbx_strand_id
1 'polypeptide(L)'
;MRFSISAIALLCLAGFVHSNSLANLRRHTGAELPTISIVGGTPALAGEFPYLTVLRLSGYLCGGTLIGPNHVLTAAHCLSDFPATAVSGFRVFANTLSVNGGGTGSVTSGVKKFIIHENYNANNNDNDVAILVLNTTITTVPFIALPTDPAATTLNPNLTTTVKTTTKPTTTTKPTTTKPTTTRPTTTRPTTTRPTTT
;
A
#
# COMPACT_ATOMS: atom_id res chain seq x y z
N MET A 1 -7.77 64.89 27.37
CA MET A 1 -8.41 63.70 26.75
C MET A 1 -8.32 62.54 27.73
N ARG A 2 -9.41 62.15 28.38
CA ARG A 2 -9.48 60.99 29.28
C ARG A 2 -10.26 59.91 28.55
N PHE A 3 -9.57 59.00 27.85
CA PHE A 3 -10.23 57.83 27.29
C PHE A 3 -10.59 56.90 28.44
N SER A 4 -11.90 56.73 28.66
CA SER A 4 -12.45 55.93 29.74
C SER A 4 -11.98 54.48 29.57
N ILE A 5 -11.29 53.94 30.58
CA ILE A 5 -10.75 52.57 30.63
C ILE A 5 -11.85 51.53 30.35
N SER A 6 -13.12 51.90 30.58
CA SER A 6 -14.30 51.10 30.28
C SER A 6 -14.46 50.75 28.79
N ALA A 7 -14.08 51.65 27.87
CA ALA A 7 -14.22 51.43 26.44
C ALA A 7 -13.24 50.37 25.91
N ILE A 8 -12.04 50.28 26.50
CA ILE A 8 -11.02 49.29 26.12
C ILE A 8 -11.40 47.90 26.65
N ALA A 9 -11.95 47.81 27.86
CA ALA A 9 -12.41 46.55 28.44
C ALA A 9 -13.58 45.93 27.65
N LEU A 10 -14.52 46.77 27.17
CA LEU A 10 -15.64 46.31 26.35
C LEU A 10 -15.19 45.81 24.96
N LEU A 11 -14.19 46.46 24.37
CA LEU A 11 -13.61 46.07 23.08
C LEU A 11 -12.85 44.73 23.18
N CYS A 12 -12.15 44.50 24.30
CA CYS A 12 -11.49 43.22 24.58
C CYS A 12 -12.49 42.08 24.80
N LEU A 13 -13.61 42.32 25.51
CA LEU A 13 -14.66 41.32 25.69
C LEU A 13 -15.34 40.98 24.37
N ALA A 14 -15.67 41.97 23.54
CA ALA A 14 -16.23 41.72 22.21
C ALA A 14 -15.25 40.95 21.30
N GLY A 15 -13.95 41.24 21.37
CA GLY A 15 -12.89 40.51 20.66
C GLY A 15 -12.72 39.06 21.12
N PHE A 16 -12.86 38.78 22.43
CA PHE A 16 -12.80 37.42 22.97
C PHE A 16 -14.07 36.61 22.63
N VAL A 17 -15.23 37.25 22.58
CA VAL A 17 -16.51 36.58 22.26
C VAL A 17 -16.66 36.36 20.74
N HIS A 18 -16.14 37.25 19.88
CA HIS A 18 -16.14 37.06 18.41
C HIS A 18 -14.99 36.19 17.87
N SER A 19 -13.92 35.95 18.64
CA SER A 19 -12.85 35.01 18.23
C SER A 19 -13.22 33.54 18.43
N ASN A 20 -14.36 33.25 19.07
CA ASN A 20 -14.98 31.93 19.07
C ASN A 20 -16.00 31.76 17.94
N SER A 21 -15.83 32.51 16.83
CA SER A 21 -16.46 32.16 15.57
C SER A 21 -16.09 30.72 15.23
N LEU A 22 -17.13 29.93 14.97
CA LEU A 22 -17.19 28.49 14.73
C LEU A 22 -16.44 28.07 13.44
N ALA A 23 -15.20 28.49 13.26
CA ALA A 23 -14.38 28.16 12.10
C ALA A 23 -13.75 26.77 12.18
N ASN A 24 -13.92 26.03 13.30
CA ASN A 24 -13.34 24.71 13.49
C ASN A 24 -14.33 23.56 13.74
N LEU A 25 -15.64 23.78 13.55
CA LEU A 25 -16.55 22.67 13.26
C LEU A 25 -16.57 22.40 11.75
N ARG A 26 -15.39 22.22 11.15
CA ARG A 26 -15.30 21.46 9.91
C ARG A 26 -15.58 20.02 10.30
N ARG A 27 -16.86 19.65 10.24
CA ARG A 27 -17.28 18.25 10.17
C ARG A 27 -16.34 17.56 9.19
N HIS A 28 -15.53 16.63 9.70
CA HIS A 28 -14.87 15.59 8.92
C HIS A 28 -15.97 14.69 8.34
N THR A 29 -16.73 15.17 7.37
CA THR A 29 -17.69 14.37 6.59
C THR A 29 -17.29 14.40 5.13
N GLY A 30 -16.01 14.17 4.89
CA GLY A 30 -15.41 14.11 3.56
C GLY A 30 -13.96 13.73 3.72
N ALA A 31 -13.69 12.46 4.01
CA ALA A 31 -12.37 11.92 3.71
C ALA A 31 -12.15 12.16 2.21
N GLU A 32 -11.18 13.02 1.89
CA GLU A 32 -10.76 13.26 0.51
C GLU A 32 -10.48 11.89 -0.12
N LEU A 33 -11.28 11.52 -1.13
CA LEU A 33 -11.09 10.24 -1.80
C LEU A 33 -9.69 10.23 -2.41
N PRO A 34 -8.96 9.10 -2.31
CA PRO A 34 -7.63 9.02 -2.87
C PRO A 34 -7.65 9.34 -4.37
N THR A 35 -6.63 10.06 -4.83
CA THR A 35 -6.49 10.40 -6.25
C THR A 35 -6.32 9.13 -7.09
N ILE A 36 -6.98 9.08 -8.25
CA ILE A 36 -6.93 7.91 -9.12
C ILE A 36 -5.50 7.71 -9.63
N SER A 37 -4.84 6.68 -9.10
CA SER A 37 -3.47 6.31 -9.46
C SER A 37 -3.40 5.03 -10.31
N ILE A 38 -4.51 4.31 -10.42
CA ILE A 38 -4.65 3.10 -11.24
C ILE A 38 -5.43 3.44 -12.51
N VAL A 39 -4.83 3.18 -13.68
CA VAL A 39 -5.43 3.51 -14.98
C VAL A 39 -6.76 2.77 -15.16
N GLY A 40 -7.84 3.55 -15.34
CA GLY A 40 -9.19 3.00 -15.51
C GLY A 40 -9.83 2.46 -14.23
N GLY A 41 -9.20 2.66 -13.07
CA GLY A 41 -9.76 2.31 -11.77
C GLY A 41 -10.61 3.44 -11.17
N THR A 42 -11.28 3.10 -10.07
CA THR A 42 -11.94 4.06 -9.18
C THR A 42 -11.30 4.02 -7.79
N PRO A 43 -11.40 5.10 -6.99
CA PRO A 43 -10.94 5.07 -5.60
C PRO A 43 -11.60 3.93 -4.83
N ALA A 44 -10.81 3.17 -4.06
CA ALA A 44 -11.32 2.12 -3.19
C ALA A 44 -11.95 2.72 -1.93
N LEU A 45 -12.95 2.03 -1.38
CA LEU A 45 -13.52 2.34 -0.07
C LEU A 45 -12.60 1.85 1.05
N ALA A 46 -12.69 2.48 2.22
CA ALA A 46 -11.97 2.03 3.40
C ALA A 46 -12.37 0.58 3.73
N GLY A 47 -11.37 -0.31 3.81
CA GLY A 47 -11.57 -1.72 4.12
C GLY A 47 -12.09 -2.58 2.96
N GLU A 48 -12.22 -2.05 1.73
CA GLU A 48 -12.69 -2.83 0.56
C GLU A 48 -11.73 -3.98 0.22
N PHE A 49 -10.42 -3.72 0.30
CA PHE A 49 -9.36 -4.70 0.07
C PHE A 49 -8.43 -4.76 1.29
N PRO A 50 -8.88 -5.36 2.41
CA PRO A 50 -8.22 -5.20 3.70
C PRO A 50 -6.83 -5.84 3.75
N TYR A 51 -6.61 -6.91 2.98
CA TYR A 51 -5.32 -7.60 2.85
C TYR A 51 -4.31 -6.85 1.97
N LEU A 52 -4.71 -5.79 1.26
CA LEU A 52 -3.79 -4.99 0.46
C LEU A 52 -2.85 -4.20 1.38
N THR A 53 -1.56 -4.25 1.08
CA THR A 53 -0.54 -3.52 1.84
C THR A 53 0.29 -2.62 0.93
N VAL A 54 0.73 -1.50 1.48
CA VAL A 54 1.69 -0.60 0.86
C VAL A 54 3.07 -0.86 1.45
N LEU A 55 4.05 -1.08 0.58
CA LEU A 55 5.42 -1.34 0.95
C LEU A 55 6.27 -0.11 0.63
N ARG A 56 6.87 0.48 1.66
CA ARG A 56 7.87 1.54 1.52
C ARG A 56 9.24 0.92 1.80
N LEU A 57 10.00 0.70 0.72
CA LEU A 57 11.26 -0.02 0.72
C LEU A 57 12.39 0.95 0.41
N SER A 58 12.83 1.73 1.41
CA SER A 58 13.98 2.65 1.28
C SER A 58 13.95 3.54 0.02
N GLY A 59 12.82 4.21 -0.23
CA GLY A 59 12.62 5.11 -1.38
C GLY A 59 11.75 4.52 -2.50
N TYR A 60 11.56 3.20 -2.51
CA TYR A 60 10.69 2.52 -3.46
C TYR A 60 9.29 2.30 -2.90
N LEU A 61 8.31 2.35 -3.79
CA LEU A 61 6.90 2.09 -3.49
C LEU A 61 6.48 0.80 -4.21
N CYS A 62 6.10 -0.22 -3.44
CA CYS A 62 5.57 -1.47 -3.95
C CYS A 62 4.24 -1.82 -3.28
N GLY A 63 3.49 -2.73 -3.89
CA GLY A 63 2.33 -3.37 -3.29
C GLY A 63 2.68 -4.69 -2.62
N GLY A 64 1.85 -5.11 -1.67
CA GLY A 64 1.93 -6.43 -1.07
C GLY A 64 0.56 -6.95 -0.66
N THR A 65 0.49 -8.22 -0.29
CA THR A 65 -0.73 -8.88 0.19
C THR A 65 -0.46 -9.56 1.52
N LEU A 66 -1.24 -9.24 2.55
CA LEU A 66 -1.19 -9.93 3.84
C LEU A 66 -1.76 -11.34 3.67
N ILE A 67 -0.92 -12.35 3.88
CA ILE A 67 -1.25 -13.78 3.71
C ILE A 67 -1.18 -14.55 5.04
N GLY A 68 -0.87 -13.86 6.12
CA GLY A 68 -0.89 -14.35 7.49
C GLY A 68 -0.58 -13.20 8.46
N PRO A 69 -0.65 -13.42 9.78
CA PRO A 69 -0.50 -12.36 10.77
C PRO A 69 0.83 -11.60 10.68
N ASN A 70 1.89 -12.22 10.18
CA ASN A 70 3.22 -11.63 10.05
C ASN A 70 3.88 -11.90 8.70
N HIS A 71 3.10 -12.27 7.67
CA HIS A 71 3.61 -12.59 6.35
C HIS A 71 2.92 -11.75 5.29
N VAL A 72 3.73 -11.06 4.48
CA VAL A 72 3.25 -10.29 3.33
C VAL A 72 3.89 -10.85 2.06
N LEU A 73 3.05 -11.27 1.12
CA LEU A 73 3.44 -11.66 -0.23
C LEU A 73 3.68 -10.42 -1.08
N THR A 74 4.75 -10.41 -1.86
CA THR A 74 5.08 -9.33 -2.81
C THR A 74 5.89 -9.89 -3.98
N ALA A 75 6.32 -9.01 -4.88
CA ALA A 75 7.18 -9.35 -6.00
C ALA A 75 8.66 -9.39 -5.56
N ALA A 76 9.44 -10.28 -6.17
CA ALA A 76 10.88 -10.36 -5.93
C ALA A 76 11.63 -9.13 -6.44
N HIS A 77 11.23 -8.56 -7.56
CA HIS A 77 11.87 -7.36 -8.13
C HIS A 77 11.77 -6.14 -7.20
N CYS A 78 10.80 -6.11 -6.29
CA CYS A 78 10.71 -5.07 -5.26
C CYS A 78 11.85 -5.14 -4.25
N LEU A 79 12.53 -6.28 -4.14
CA LEU A 79 13.48 -6.61 -3.08
C LEU A 79 14.86 -7.03 -3.60
N SER A 80 14.97 -7.41 -4.88
CA SER A 80 16.16 -8.05 -5.46
C SER A 80 17.43 -7.22 -5.38
N ASP A 81 17.30 -5.90 -5.38
CA ASP A 81 18.43 -4.99 -5.41
C ASP A 81 18.87 -4.56 -4.00
N PHE A 82 18.21 -5.09 -2.96
CA PHE A 82 18.50 -4.73 -1.57
C PHE A 82 19.32 -5.81 -0.85
N PRO A 83 20.31 -5.42 -0.04
CA PRO A 83 20.93 -6.34 0.91
C PRO A 83 19.97 -6.66 2.06
N ALA A 84 20.19 -7.80 2.72
CA ALA A 84 19.38 -8.20 3.89
C ALA A 84 19.36 -7.16 5.03
N THR A 85 20.41 -6.34 5.14
CA THR A 85 20.52 -5.27 6.15
C THR A 85 19.63 -4.06 5.89
N ALA A 86 19.06 -3.93 4.67
CA ALA A 86 18.20 -2.81 4.30
C ALA A 86 16.83 -2.79 5.02
N VAL A 87 16.44 -3.91 5.65
CA VAL A 87 15.14 -4.10 6.31
C VAL A 87 14.81 -3.04 7.38
N SER A 88 15.83 -2.41 7.98
CA SER A 88 15.65 -1.33 8.96
C SER A 88 14.90 -0.12 8.37
N GLY A 89 15.06 0.14 7.08
CA GLY A 89 14.37 1.19 6.32
C GLY A 89 13.02 0.79 5.77
N PHE A 90 12.61 -0.48 5.90
CA PHE A 90 11.38 -0.97 5.27
C PHE A 90 10.18 -0.79 6.19
N ARG A 91 9.06 -0.36 5.61
CA ARG A 91 7.78 -0.21 6.30
C ARG A 91 6.66 -0.84 5.48
N VAL A 92 5.77 -1.53 6.18
CA VAL A 92 4.54 -2.11 5.65
C VAL A 92 3.38 -1.37 6.27
N PHE A 93 2.50 -0.82 5.44
CA PHE A 93 1.26 -0.20 5.85
C PHE A 93 0.07 -1.06 5.43
N ALA A 94 -0.83 -1.34 6.35
CA ALA A 94 -2.08 -2.05 6.11
C ALA A 94 -3.28 -1.19 6.55
N ASN A 95 -4.47 -1.52 6.04
CA ASN A 95 -5.72 -0.85 6.36
C ASN A 95 -5.65 0.69 6.21
N THR A 96 -5.15 1.16 5.07
CA THR A 96 -4.98 2.58 4.77
C THR A 96 -5.36 2.87 3.32
N LEU A 97 -5.87 4.08 3.07
CA LEU A 97 -6.11 4.61 1.72
C LEU A 97 -4.97 5.51 1.24
N SER A 98 -3.89 5.63 2.02
CA SER A 98 -2.73 6.49 1.76
C SER A 98 -1.48 5.66 1.53
N VAL A 99 -0.71 6.00 0.48
CA VAL A 99 0.60 5.37 0.19
C VAL A 99 1.68 5.67 1.22
N ASN A 100 1.43 6.63 2.12
CA ASN A 100 2.31 6.98 3.23
C ASN A 100 1.79 6.46 4.58
N GLY A 101 0.77 5.60 4.57
CA GLY A 101 0.08 5.15 5.78
C GLY A 101 -0.84 6.21 6.39
N GLY A 102 -1.36 5.89 7.58
CA GLY A 102 -2.26 6.75 8.34
C GLY A 102 -3.74 6.57 7.99
N GLY A 103 -4.59 7.32 8.68
CA GLY A 103 -6.04 7.12 8.67
C GLY A 103 -6.53 6.21 9.79
N THR A 104 -7.84 6.25 10.05
CA THR A 104 -8.47 5.47 11.11
C THR A 104 -8.26 3.97 10.90
N GLY A 105 -7.68 3.30 11.90
CA GLY A 105 -7.42 1.86 11.86
C GLY A 105 -6.20 1.43 11.05
N SER A 106 -5.42 2.38 10.50
CA SER A 106 -4.17 2.06 9.79
C SER A 106 -3.16 1.37 10.71
N VAL A 107 -2.49 0.36 10.16
CA VAL A 107 -1.47 -0.42 10.88
C VAL A 107 -0.14 -0.26 10.16
N THR A 108 0.92 -0.05 10.93
CA THR A 108 2.29 0.01 10.44
C THR A 108 3.11 -1.11 11.08
N SER A 109 3.87 -1.85 10.28
CA SER A 109 4.83 -2.84 10.78
C SER A 109 6.18 -2.67 10.08
N GLY A 110 7.25 -2.88 10.85
CA GLY A 110 8.60 -3.02 10.29
C GLY A 110 8.80 -4.40 9.67
N VAL A 111 9.88 -4.56 8.91
CA VAL A 111 10.26 -5.85 8.31
C VAL A 111 11.40 -6.46 9.12
N LYS A 112 11.27 -7.74 9.48
CA LYS A 112 12.30 -8.55 10.15
C LYS A 112 13.32 -9.08 9.16
N LYS A 113 12.81 -9.66 8.07
CA LYS A 113 13.59 -10.20 6.95
C LYS A 113 12.69 -10.30 5.73
N PHE A 114 13.29 -10.46 4.57
CA PHE A 114 12.60 -10.85 3.35
C PHE A 114 13.20 -12.13 2.79
N ILE A 115 12.39 -12.87 2.03
CA ILE A 115 12.75 -14.14 1.41
C ILE A 115 12.36 -14.00 -0.06
N ILE A 116 13.35 -13.93 -0.95
CA ILE A 116 13.15 -13.95 -2.40
C ILE A 116 13.07 -15.41 -2.83
N HIS A 117 12.21 -15.71 -3.81
CA HIS A 117 12.15 -17.04 -4.40
C HIS A 117 13.53 -17.47 -4.93
N GLU A 118 13.98 -18.66 -4.55
CA GLU A 118 15.33 -19.16 -4.85
C GLU A 118 15.66 -19.19 -6.35
N ASN A 119 14.65 -19.39 -7.20
CA ASN A 119 14.77 -19.40 -8.65
C ASN A 119 14.38 -18.06 -9.33
N TYR A 120 14.30 -16.96 -8.59
CA TYR A 120 14.02 -15.65 -9.19
C TYR A 120 15.11 -15.27 -10.20
N ASN A 121 14.70 -14.85 -11.40
CA ASN A 121 15.60 -14.42 -12.45
C ASN A 121 15.30 -12.97 -12.86
N ALA A 122 16.19 -12.04 -12.47
CA ALA A 122 16.02 -10.61 -12.73
C ALA A 122 16.07 -10.23 -14.23
N ASN A 123 16.59 -11.10 -15.11
CA ASN A 123 16.66 -10.79 -16.55
C ASN A 123 15.31 -10.95 -17.25
N ASN A 124 14.46 -11.85 -16.76
CA ASN A 124 13.16 -12.16 -17.39
C ASN A 124 11.97 -12.13 -16.42
N ASN A 125 12.21 -11.81 -15.15
CA ASN A 125 11.22 -11.81 -14.07
C ASN A 125 10.54 -13.16 -13.82
N ASP A 126 11.18 -14.28 -14.21
CA ASP A 126 10.69 -15.60 -13.82
C ASP A 126 10.79 -15.75 -12.30
N ASN A 127 9.75 -16.36 -11.72
CA ASN A 127 9.59 -16.53 -10.28
C ASN A 127 9.66 -15.21 -9.49
N ASP A 128 9.03 -14.16 -10.01
CA ASP A 128 8.91 -12.84 -9.38
C ASP A 128 7.97 -12.85 -8.16
N VAL A 129 8.39 -13.54 -7.10
CA VAL A 129 7.66 -13.70 -5.86
C VAL A 129 8.60 -13.66 -4.67
N ALA A 130 8.19 -12.97 -3.61
CA ALA A 130 8.92 -12.86 -2.36
C ALA A 130 7.97 -12.72 -1.17
N ILE A 131 8.47 -13.05 0.02
CA ILE A 131 7.75 -12.87 1.27
C ILE A 131 8.51 -11.94 2.20
N LEU A 132 7.83 -10.94 2.73
CA LEU A 132 8.27 -10.16 3.88
C LEU A 132 7.78 -10.84 5.16
N VAL A 133 8.70 -11.03 6.11
CA VAL A 133 8.36 -11.42 7.48
C VAL A 133 8.36 -10.16 8.33
N LEU A 134 7.24 -9.87 8.96
CA LEU A 134 7.03 -8.64 9.73
C LEU A 134 7.66 -8.72 11.14
N ASN A 135 8.08 -7.58 11.70
CA ASN A 135 8.54 -7.49 13.09
C ASN A 135 7.39 -7.60 14.08
N THR A 136 6.23 -7.08 13.72
CA THR A 136 5.02 -7.08 14.55
C THR A 136 3.89 -7.74 13.78
N THR A 137 3.20 -8.69 14.44
CA THR A 137 2.01 -9.35 13.90
C THR A 137 0.86 -8.36 13.78
N ILE A 138 0.19 -8.36 12.64
CA ILE A 138 -1.04 -7.63 12.36
C ILE A 138 -2.21 -8.57 12.62
N THR A 139 -2.96 -8.31 13.69
CA THR A 139 -4.13 -9.12 14.11
C THR A 139 -5.46 -8.39 13.89
N THR A 140 -5.42 -7.08 13.66
CA THR A 140 -6.59 -6.22 13.49
C THR A 140 -7.08 -6.12 12.04
N VAL A 141 -6.35 -6.74 11.10
CA VAL A 141 -6.64 -6.71 9.67
C VAL A 141 -6.70 -8.14 9.16
N PRO A 142 -7.76 -8.54 8.42
CA PRO A 142 -7.84 -9.87 7.86
C PRO A 142 -6.78 -10.08 6.77
N PHE A 143 -6.21 -11.28 6.73
CA PHE A 143 -5.35 -11.76 5.65
C PHE A 143 -6.14 -12.63 4.68
N ILE A 144 -5.63 -12.79 3.46
CA ILE A 144 -6.24 -13.67 2.45
C ILE A 144 -5.56 -15.04 2.44
N ALA A 145 -6.35 -16.10 2.27
CA ALA A 145 -5.82 -17.44 2.05
C ALA A 145 -5.25 -17.55 0.64
N LEU A 146 -4.11 -18.23 0.51
CA LEU A 146 -3.57 -18.58 -0.80
C LEU A 146 -4.39 -19.70 -1.43
N PRO A 147 -4.56 -19.70 -2.76
CA PRO A 147 -5.19 -20.82 -3.44
C PRO A 147 -4.40 -22.09 -3.16
N THR A 148 -5.12 -23.18 -2.84
CA THR A 148 -4.54 -24.51 -2.77
C THR A 148 -4.59 -25.14 -4.16
N ASP A 149 -3.46 -25.67 -4.60
CA ASP A 149 -3.45 -26.59 -5.74
C ASP A 149 -3.52 -28.02 -5.18
N PRO A 150 -4.59 -28.80 -5.47
CA PRO A 150 -4.65 -30.21 -5.11
C PRO A 150 -3.43 -31.01 -5.58
N ALA A 151 -2.78 -30.60 -6.68
CA ALA A 151 -1.56 -31.22 -7.17
C ALA A 151 -0.31 -30.82 -6.35
N ALA A 152 -0.28 -29.66 -5.68
CA ALA A 152 0.83 -29.25 -4.83
C ALA A 152 0.98 -30.12 -3.56
N THR A 153 -0.08 -30.82 -3.13
CA THR A 153 -0.04 -31.75 -2.00
C THR A 153 0.80 -33.01 -2.28
N THR A 154 1.17 -33.26 -3.54
CA THR A 154 2.06 -34.37 -3.93
C THR A 154 3.56 -34.03 -3.87
N LEU A 155 3.91 -32.80 -3.50
CA LEU A 155 5.31 -32.44 -3.23
C LEU A 155 5.73 -33.08 -1.89
N ASN A 156 6.48 -34.16 -1.99
CA ASN A 156 6.95 -35.04 -0.91
C ASN A 156 7.35 -34.30 0.39
N PRO A 157 6.78 -34.67 1.56
CA PRO A 157 7.16 -34.10 2.86
C PRO A 157 8.58 -34.48 3.32
N ASN A 158 9.23 -35.44 2.67
CA ASN A 158 10.62 -35.86 2.90
C ASN A 158 11.58 -35.36 1.80
N LEU A 159 11.47 -34.09 1.37
CA LEU A 159 12.55 -33.43 0.64
C LEU A 159 13.76 -33.27 1.57
N THR A 160 14.54 -34.35 1.72
CA THR A 160 15.93 -34.28 2.16
C THR A 160 16.65 -33.33 1.21
N THR A 161 17.40 -32.39 1.78
CA THR A 161 18.21 -31.36 1.12
C THR A 161 19.22 -31.97 0.15
N THR A 162 18.76 -32.52 -0.96
CA THR A 162 19.56 -32.66 -2.16
C THR A 162 19.13 -31.47 -3.00
N VAL A 163 20.06 -30.53 -3.19
CA VAL A 163 19.95 -29.49 -4.21
C VAL A 163 19.90 -30.21 -5.56
N LYS A 164 18.73 -30.73 -5.90
CA LYS A 164 18.39 -31.12 -7.26
C LYS A 164 17.84 -29.83 -7.82
N THR A 165 18.65 -29.18 -8.65
CA THR A 165 18.23 -28.05 -9.48
C THR A 165 16.89 -28.42 -10.09
N THR A 166 15.80 -27.91 -9.52
CA THR A 166 14.46 -28.10 -10.05
C THR A 166 14.40 -27.16 -11.23
N THR A 167 14.85 -27.66 -12.37
CA THR A 167 14.50 -27.05 -13.65
C THR A 167 12.98 -27.03 -13.66
N LYS A 168 12.40 -25.82 -13.77
CA LYS A 168 10.97 -25.62 -14.04
C LYS A 168 10.55 -26.68 -15.06
N PRO A 169 9.60 -27.58 -14.74
CA PRO A 169 9.06 -28.47 -15.75
C PRO A 169 8.70 -27.63 -16.97
N THR A 170 9.21 -28.00 -18.14
CA THR A 170 8.94 -27.29 -19.40
C THR A 170 7.44 -27.16 -19.66
N THR A 171 6.63 -27.97 -18.97
CA THR A 171 5.17 -28.04 -19.05
C THR A 171 4.41 -27.28 -17.95
N THR A 172 5.05 -26.50 -17.07
CA THR A 172 4.28 -25.55 -16.24
C THR A 172 3.96 -24.33 -17.08
N THR A 173 2.84 -24.39 -17.78
CA THR A 173 2.20 -23.22 -18.38
C THR A 173 1.87 -22.28 -17.22
N LYS A 174 2.40 -21.05 -17.27
CA LYS A 174 1.93 -19.99 -16.37
C LYS A 174 0.39 -20.00 -16.44
N PRO A 175 -0.34 -20.07 -15.31
CA PRO A 175 -1.79 -19.99 -15.34
C PRO A 175 -2.18 -18.78 -16.19
N THR A 176 -2.86 -19.03 -17.30
CA THR A 176 -3.36 -17.96 -18.14
C THR A 176 -4.54 -17.36 -17.39
N THR A 177 -4.29 -16.29 -16.65
CA THR A 177 -5.37 -15.46 -16.14
C THR A 177 -5.97 -14.74 -17.34
N THR A 178 -7.19 -15.13 -17.70
CA THR A 178 -7.98 -14.36 -18.68
C THR A 178 -8.25 -13.01 -18.04
N LYS A 179 -7.52 -11.98 -18.48
CA LYS A 179 -7.79 -10.60 -18.07
C LYS A 179 -9.24 -10.30 -18.46
N PRO A 180 -10.14 -9.94 -17.53
CA PRO A 180 -11.48 -9.51 -17.89
C PRO A 180 -11.39 -8.37 -18.88
N THR A 181 -12.07 -8.51 -20.02
CA THR A 181 -12.18 -7.45 -21.02
C THR A 181 -12.98 -6.30 -20.42
N THR A 182 -12.28 -5.32 -19.84
CA THR A 182 -12.87 -4.02 -19.53
C THR A 182 -12.85 -3.20 -20.81
N THR A 183 -14.04 -2.92 -21.35
CA THR A 183 -14.22 -1.93 -22.42
C THR A 183 -13.81 -0.57 -21.88
N ARG A 184 -12.66 -0.06 -22.33
CA ARG A 184 -12.18 1.29 -22.03
C ARG A 184 -13.11 2.31 -22.67
N PRO A 185 -13.81 3.17 -21.90
CA PRO A 185 -14.52 4.30 -22.47
C PRO A 185 -13.50 5.27 -23.08
N THR A 186 -13.68 5.63 -24.34
CA THR A 186 -12.86 6.62 -25.03
C THR A 186 -13.22 8.00 -24.48
N THR A 187 -12.44 8.52 -23.53
CA THR A 187 -12.55 9.94 -23.14
C THR A 187 -11.62 10.77 -24.02
N THR A 188 -12.19 11.75 -24.71
CA THR A 188 -11.45 12.76 -25.48
C THR A 188 -10.66 13.64 -24.52
N ARG A 189 -9.33 13.64 -24.66
CA ARG A 189 -8.40 14.48 -23.91
C ARG A 189 -8.60 15.95 -24.31
N PRO A 190 -8.94 16.87 -23.39
CA PRO A 190 -8.96 18.30 -23.68
C PRO A 190 -7.54 18.81 -23.91
N THR A 191 -7.34 19.51 -25.02
CA THR A 191 -6.06 20.16 -25.36
C THR A 191 -5.91 21.41 -24.50
N THR A 192 -4.92 21.45 -23.60
CA THR A 192 -4.55 22.68 -22.90
C THR A 192 -3.53 23.45 -23.72
N THR A 193 -3.91 24.65 -24.18
CA THR A 193 -2.98 25.61 -24.79
C THR A 193 -2.12 26.26 -23.71
N ARG A 194 -0.80 26.11 -23.82
CA ARG A 194 0.21 26.74 -22.97
C ARG A 194 0.29 28.25 -23.27
N PRO A 195 0.07 29.15 -22.30
CA PRO A 195 0.29 30.57 -22.51
C PRO A 195 1.78 30.85 -22.73
N THR A 196 2.08 31.69 -23.72
CA THR A 196 3.45 32.16 -23.99
C THR A 196 3.60 33.49 -23.27
N THR A 197 4.56 33.59 -22.36
CA THR A 197 4.92 34.85 -21.68
C THR A 197 5.82 35.67 -22.61
N THR A 198 5.40 36.90 -22.93
CA THR A 198 6.27 37.98 -23.42
C THR A 198 7.02 38.64 -22.27
#